data_AF-A0A4R1JN89-F1
#
_entry.id   AF-A0A4R1JN89-F1
#
_cell.length_a   1.000
_cell.length_b   1.000
_cell.length_c   1.000
_cell.angle_alpha   90.00
_cell.angle_beta   90.00
_cell.angle_gamma   90.00
#
_symmetry.space_group_name_H-M   'P 1'
#
loop_
_entity.id
_entity.type
_entity.pdbx_description
1 polymer ?
#
loop_
_entity_poly.entity_id
_entity_poly.type
_entity_poly.pdbx_seq_one_letter_code
_entity_poly.pdbx_strand_id
1 'polypeptide(L)'
;MIKPISLFLILFVGYFTLSLKPSDYNTLKKTIKTDPLYTKGQNIFKRDCASCHYIGMDKIATAPALGGITKLRKKDWLYSYTRNSYKMFEQGDKIAKENIAKGWGLMTAFPNLTNSDLDALYYFVEKRYEMSKKGLPLDK
;
A
#
# COMPACT_ATOMS: atom_id res chain seq x y z
N MET A 1 19.84 -7.63 -65.90
CA MET A 1 19.91 -6.42 -65.02
C MET A 1 18.47 -6.11 -64.63
N ILE A 2 17.95 -6.13 -63.40
CA ILE A 2 18.46 -5.99 -62.02
C ILE A 2 17.54 -6.85 -61.09
N LYS A 3 18.00 -7.09 -59.85
CA LYS A 3 17.69 -8.12 -58.84
C LYS A 3 16.30 -8.03 -58.13
N PRO A 4 15.85 -9.12 -57.47
CA PRO A 4 14.74 -9.11 -56.50
C PRO A 4 15.21 -8.75 -55.07
N ILE A 5 14.30 -8.76 -54.08
CA ILE A 5 14.46 -8.59 -52.60
C ILE A 5 14.16 -7.14 -52.14
N SER A 6 13.32 -6.83 -51.14
CA SER A 6 13.15 -7.50 -49.85
C SER A 6 11.77 -7.30 -49.23
N LEU A 7 11.23 -8.42 -48.73
CA LEU A 7 10.14 -8.52 -47.79
C LEU A 7 10.54 -7.81 -46.48
N PHE A 8 9.86 -6.71 -46.13
CA PHE A 8 10.04 -6.06 -44.84
C PHE A 8 9.38 -6.91 -43.76
N LEU A 9 10.23 -7.61 -42.99
CA LEU A 9 9.89 -8.34 -41.78
C LEU A 9 9.37 -7.33 -40.74
N ILE A 10 8.06 -7.28 -40.55
CA ILE A 10 7.45 -6.54 -39.44
C ILE A 10 7.82 -7.29 -38.16
N LEU A 11 8.87 -6.84 -37.48
CA LEU A 11 9.14 -7.21 -36.09
C LEU A 11 8.01 -6.65 -35.23
N PHE A 12 6.93 -7.41 -35.10
CA PHE A 12 5.95 -7.23 -34.04
C PHE A 12 6.71 -7.44 -32.71
N VAL A 13 7.19 -6.34 -32.13
CA VAL A 13 7.57 -6.29 -30.72
C VAL A 13 6.27 -6.52 -29.96
N GLY A 14 5.99 -7.80 -29.69
CA GLY A 14 4.82 -8.23 -28.96
C GLY A 14 4.85 -7.57 -27.59
N TYR A 15 4.03 -6.55 -27.42
CA TYR A 15 3.57 -6.15 -26.09
C TYR A 15 2.76 -7.33 -25.56
N PHE A 16 3.44 -8.26 -24.91
CA PHE A 16 2.83 -9.37 -24.20
C PHE A 16 2.14 -8.77 -22.98
N THR A 17 0.89 -8.35 -23.15
CA THR A 17 0.04 -7.99 -22.03
C THR A 17 -0.16 -9.29 -21.24
N LEU A 18 0.51 -9.38 -20.08
CA LEU A 18 0.39 -10.51 -19.17
C LEU A 18 -1.05 -10.53 -18.63
N SER A 19 -1.95 -11.16 -19.40
CA SER A 19 -3.35 -11.35 -19.02
C SER A 19 -3.40 -12.50 -18.02
N LEU A 20 -3.42 -12.15 -16.73
CA LEU A 20 -3.53 -13.12 -15.65
C LEU A 20 -4.84 -13.91 -15.81
N LYS A 21 -4.75 -15.24 -15.76
CA LYS A 21 -5.95 -16.09 -15.78
C LYS A 21 -6.72 -15.91 -14.47
N PRO A 22 -8.07 -15.96 -14.46
CA PRO A 22 -8.87 -15.86 -13.24
C PRO A 22 -8.49 -16.87 -12.13
N SER A 23 -7.91 -18.02 -12.49
CA SER A 23 -7.38 -19.02 -11.55
C SER A 23 -6.20 -18.50 -10.71
N ASP A 24 -5.35 -17.69 -11.31
CA ASP A 24 -4.13 -17.17 -10.69
C ASP A 24 -4.49 -16.05 -9.71
N TYR A 25 -5.56 -15.31 -10.01
CA TYR A 25 -6.15 -14.32 -9.12
C TYR A 25 -6.68 -14.96 -7.83
N ASN A 26 -7.52 -15.99 -7.93
CA ASN A 26 -8.11 -16.63 -6.75
C ASN A 26 -7.03 -17.26 -5.85
N THR A 27 -5.99 -17.83 -6.48
CA THR A 27 -4.83 -18.37 -5.77
C THR A 27 -4.06 -17.27 -5.05
N LEU A 28 -3.70 -16.18 -5.72
CA LEU A 28 -3.00 -15.04 -5.11
C LEU A 28 -3.80 -14.44 -3.94
N LYS A 29 -5.10 -14.21 -4.14
CA LYS A 29 -5.99 -13.68 -3.09
C LYS A 29 -6.05 -14.63 -1.90
N LYS A 30 -6.17 -15.94 -2.14
CA LYS A 30 -6.19 -16.95 -1.08
C LYS A 30 -4.87 -16.93 -0.31
N THR A 31 -3.74 -17.00 -1.01
CA THR A 31 -2.40 -17.00 -0.41
C THR A 31 -2.16 -15.77 0.47
N ILE A 32 -2.50 -14.57 -0.01
CA ILE A 32 -2.35 -13.33 0.77
C ILE A 32 -3.26 -13.37 2.01
N LYS A 33 -4.51 -13.81 1.87
CA LYS A 33 -5.46 -13.83 2.99
C LYS A 33 -5.16 -14.88 4.06
N THR A 34 -4.50 -15.98 3.70
CA THR A 34 -4.07 -17.01 4.64
C THR A 34 -2.74 -16.69 5.32
N ASP A 35 -2.06 -15.62 4.91
CA ASP A 35 -0.84 -15.15 5.55
C ASP A 35 -1.17 -14.59 6.96
N PRO A 36 -0.61 -15.16 8.03
CA PRO A 36 -0.87 -14.70 9.39
C PRO A 36 -0.53 -13.22 9.62
N LEU A 37 0.50 -12.69 8.95
CA LEU A 37 0.86 -11.27 9.05
C LEU A 37 -0.21 -10.39 8.41
N TYR A 38 -0.76 -10.81 7.27
CA TYR A 38 -1.83 -10.08 6.60
C TYR A 38 -3.09 -10.05 7.48
N THR A 39 -3.51 -11.20 8.03
CA THR A 39 -4.70 -11.28 8.89
C THR A 39 -4.52 -10.44 10.16
N LYS A 40 -3.36 -10.54 10.82
CA LYS A 40 -3.04 -9.73 12.00
C LYS A 40 -3.08 -8.24 11.69
N GLY A 41 -2.41 -7.82 10.62
CA GLY A 41 -2.40 -6.42 10.18
C GLY A 41 -3.76 -5.90 9.78
N GLN A 42 -4.57 -6.72 9.10
CA GLN A 42 -5.96 -6.40 8.75
C GLN A 42 -6.79 -6.13 10.00
N ASN A 43 -6.67 -6.97 11.02
CA ASN A 43 -7.41 -6.80 12.27
C ASN A 43 -7.02 -5.51 13.01
N ILE A 44 -5.72 -5.20 13.08
CA ILE A 44 -5.23 -3.94 13.63
C ILE A 44 -5.79 -2.76 12.84
N PHE A 45 -5.67 -2.79 11.50
CA PHE A 45 -6.15 -1.70 10.65
C PHE A 45 -7.65 -1.46 10.82
N LYS A 46 -8.46 -2.53 10.82
CA LYS A 46 -9.91 -2.43 10.98
C LYS A 46 -10.31 -1.83 12.33
N ARG A 47 -9.61 -2.20 13.40
CA ARG A 47 -9.88 -1.71 14.76
C ARG A 47 -9.41 -0.27 14.96
N ASP A 48 -8.20 0.04 14.49
CA ASP A 48 -7.47 1.22 14.95
C ASP A 48 -7.30 2.31 13.87
N CYS A 49 -7.46 1.99 12.57
CA CYS A 49 -7.11 2.90 11.46
C CYS A 49 -8.25 3.16 10.46
N ALA A 50 -9.19 2.23 10.32
CA ALA A 50 -10.22 2.25 9.28
C ALA A 50 -11.27 3.37 9.44
N SER A 51 -11.30 4.03 10.60
CA SER A 51 -12.13 5.22 10.83
C SER A 51 -11.67 6.43 10.00
N CYS A 52 -10.38 6.50 9.63
CA CYS A 52 -9.83 7.64 8.91
C CYS A 52 -9.18 7.26 7.58
N HIS A 53 -8.58 6.07 7.48
CA HIS A 53 -7.88 5.63 6.28
C HIS A 53 -8.73 4.67 5.45
N TYR A 54 -8.69 4.86 4.12
CA TYR A 54 -9.41 3.98 3.20
C TYR A 54 -8.76 2.58 3.16
N ILE A 55 -9.58 1.53 3.32
CA ILE A 55 -9.10 0.14 3.34
C ILE A 55 -8.42 -0.30 2.04
N GLY A 56 -8.70 0.34 0.90
CA GLY A 56 -8.01 0.08 -0.36
C GLY A 56 -6.61 0.68 -0.48
N MET A 57 -6.24 1.55 0.46
CA MET A 57 -4.95 2.27 0.53
C MET A 57 -4.67 3.21 -0.65
N ASP A 58 -5.58 3.31 -1.62
CA ASP A 58 -5.42 4.01 -2.89
C ASP A 58 -6.28 5.27 -3.01
N LYS A 59 -7.10 5.58 -2.00
CA LYS A 59 -7.99 6.75 -1.97
C LYS A 59 -7.79 7.57 -0.71
N ILE A 60 -8.00 8.87 -0.85
CA ILE A 60 -8.16 9.80 0.26
C ILE A 60 -9.51 9.54 0.93
N ALA A 61 -9.54 9.59 2.26
CA ALA A 61 -10.74 9.63 3.06
C ALA A 61 -10.61 10.81 4.04
N THR A 62 -10.92 10.63 5.33
CA THR A 62 -10.62 11.63 6.36
C THR A 62 -9.11 11.88 6.48
N ALA A 63 -8.29 10.89 6.14
CA ALA A 63 -6.84 10.98 6.09
C ALA A 63 -6.28 10.54 4.72
N PRO A 64 -4.98 10.82 4.43
CA PRO A 64 -4.37 10.48 3.15
C PRO A 64 -4.39 8.98 2.84
N ALA A 65 -4.25 8.66 1.55
CA ALA A 65 -3.99 7.30 1.09
C ALA A 65 -2.64 6.79 1.64
N LEU A 66 -2.61 5.55 2.13
CA LEU A 66 -1.42 4.93 2.73
C LEU A 66 -0.64 4.02 1.78
N GLY A 67 -1.12 3.79 0.57
CA GLY A 67 -0.53 2.85 -0.37
C GLY A 67 0.89 3.24 -0.77
N GLY A 68 1.84 2.31 -0.63
CA GLY A 68 3.24 2.54 -0.97
C GLY A 68 4.03 3.34 0.08
N ILE A 69 3.45 3.62 1.25
CA ILE A 69 4.09 4.46 2.28
C ILE A 69 5.44 3.90 2.75
N THR A 70 5.62 2.58 2.77
CA THR A 70 6.89 1.93 3.16
C THR A 70 8.02 2.18 2.17
N LYS A 71 7.70 2.59 0.94
CA LYS A 71 8.68 3.01 -0.07
C LYS A 71 9.05 4.50 0.06
N LEU A 72 8.17 5.29 0.68
CA LEU A 72 8.35 6.72 0.84
C LEU A 72 9.07 7.08 2.14
N ARG A 73 8.98 6.23 3.17
CA ARG A 73 9.48 6.53 4.51
C ARG A 73 10.17 5.32 5.14
N LYS A 74 11.18 5.60 5.95
CA LYS A 74 11.92 4.57 6.71
C LYS A 74 11.02 3.93 7.77
N LYS A 75 11.27 2.65 8.03
CA LYS A 75 10.54 1.84 9.03
C LYS A 75 10.46 2.52 10.40
N ASP A 76 11.58 2.99 10.92
CA ASP A 76 11.62 3.60 12.26
C ASP A 76 10.81 4.90 12.35
N TRP A 77 10.81 5.70 11.28
CA TRP A 77 9.99 6.91 11.22
C TRP A 77 8.50 6.56 11.22
N LEU A 78 8.12 5.57 10.41
CA LEU A 78 6.74 5.08 10.34
C LEU A 78 6.26 4.57 11.70
N TYR A 79 7.12 3.85 12.42
CA TYR A 79 6.78 3.31 13.73
C TYR A 79 6.59 4.41 14.76
N SER A 80 7.49 5.38 14.80
CA SER A 80 7.37 6.55 15.67
C SER A 80 6.12 7.36 15.35
N TYR A 81 5.82 7.55 14.06
CA TYR A 81 4.68 8.36 13.63
C TYR A 81 3.35 7.69 13.98
N THR A 82 3.21 6.39 13.74
CA THR A 82 2.02 5.65 14.16
C THR A 82 1.90 5.62 15.68
N ARG A 83 2.99 5.47 16.43
CA ARG A 83 2.89 5.48 17.89
C ARG A 83 2.47 6.83 18.43
N ASN A 84 3.01 7.93 17.90
CA ASN A 84 2.64 9.27 18.34
C ASN A 84 3.04 10.37 17.33
N SER A 85 2.20 10.62 16.33
CA SER A 85 2.44 11.70 15.37
C SER A 85 2.42 13.10 16.00
N TYR A 86 1.67 13.28 17.10
CA TYR A 86 1.60 14.55 17.81
C TYR A 86 2.94 14.90 18.46
N LYS A 87 3.56 13.94 19.16
CA LYS A 87 4.89 14.13 19.73
C LYS A 87 5.93 14.46 18.65
N MET A 88 5.86 13.80 17.49
CA MET A 88 6.75 14.12 16.38
C MET A 88 6.54 15.54 15.85
N PHE A 89 5.28 15.99 15.74
CA PHE A 89 4.95 17.37 15.39
C PHE A 89 5.54 18.37 16.39
N GLU A 90 5.36 18.15 17.70
CA GLU A 90 5.91 19.01 18.76
C GLU A 90 7.45 19.06 18.71
N GLN A 91 8.10 17.94 18.42
CA GLN A 91 9.55 17.84 18.25
C GLN A 91 10.06 18.46 16.94
N GLY A 92 9.17 18.98 16.11
CA GLY A 92 9.53 19.67 14.88
C GLY A 92 9.74 18.77 13.68
N ASP A 93 9.22 17.54 13.69
CA ASP A 93 9.24 16.67 12.51
C ASP A 93 8.62 17.40 11.30
N LYS A 94 9.43 17.50 10.24
CA LYS A 94 9.08 18.28 9.06
C LYS A 94 7.83 17.73 8.38
N ILE A 95 7.68 16.41 8.30
CA ILE A 95 6.56 15.77 7.62
C ILE A 95 5.27 15.91 8.42
N ALA A 96 5.34 15.78 9.75
CA ALA A 96 4.21 16.03 10.63
C ALA A 96 3.70 17.48 10.50
N LYS A 97 4.60 18.46 10.46
CA LYS A 97 4.27 19.87 10.22
C LYS A 97 3.69 20.11 8.83
N GLU A 98 4.27 19.52 7.79
CA GLU A 98 3.77 19.60 6.43
C GLU A 98 2.37 19.01 6.29
N ASN A 99 2.06 17.92 7.00
CA ASN A 99 0.73 17.32 6.98
C ASN A 99 -0.33 18.26 7.58
N ILE A 100 -0.04 18.88 8.73
CA ILE A 100 -0.90 19.91 9.33
C ILE A 100 -1.08 21.10 8.39
N ALA A 101 0.00 21.58 7.77
CA ALA A 101 -0.07 22.70 6.82
C ALA A 101 -0.91 22.36 5.57
N LYS A 102 -1.01 21.08 5.20
CA LYS A 102 -1.88 20.57 4.12
C LYS A 102 -3.33 20.35 4.57
N GLY A 103 -3.67 20.65 5.82
CA GLY A 103 -5.02 20.49 6.38
C GLY A 103 -5.32 19.08 6.91
N TRP A 104 -4.33 18.20 7.02
CA TRP A 104 -4.52 16.88 7.64
C TRP A 104 -4.47 16.97 9.15
N GLY A 105 -5.33 16.22 9.83
CA GLY A 105 -5.23 16.02 11.28
C GLY A 105 -4.04 15.14 11.65
N LEU A 106 -3.55 15.30 12.88
CA LEU A 106 -2.62 14.35 13.50
C LEU A 106 -3.38 13.09 13.91
N MET A 107 -2.73 11.94 13.80
CA MET A 107 -3.32 10.66 14.21
C MET A 107 -3.45 10.61 15.74
N THR A 108 -4.43 9.85 16.23
CA THR A 108 -4.43 9.38 17.61
C THR A 108 -3.17 8.58 17.90
N ALA A 109 -2.69 8.61 19.14
CA ALA A 109 -1.50 7.87 19.53
C ALA A 109 -1.82 6.37 19.72
N PHE A 110 -0.93 5.51 19.22
CA PHE A 110 -1.02 4.06 19.38
C PHE A 110 0.21 3.49 20.12
N PRO A 111 0.50 3.94 21.35
CA PRO A 111 1.74 3.60 22.06
C PRO A 111 1.87 2.10 22.37
N ASN A 112 0.75 1.39 22.44
CA ASN A 112 0.69 -0.04 22.80
C ASN A 112 1.00 -0.96 21.61
N LEU A 113 1.09 -0.46 20.37
CA LEU A 113 1.45 -1.29 19.23
C LEU A 113 2.93 -1.68 19.31
N THR A 114 3.19 -2.97 19.41
CA THR A 114 4.55 -3.53 19.40
C THR A 114 5.17 -3.40 18.00
N ASN A 115 6.49 -3.60 17.88
CA ASN A 115 7.13 -3.63 16.56
C ASN A 115 6.53 -4.75 15.66
N SER A 116 6.18 -5.91 16.23
CA SER A 116 5.51 -6.98 15.50
C SER A 116 4.11 -6.58 15.00
N ASP A 117 3.38 -5.78 15.78
CA ASP A 117 2.07 -5.28 15.37
C ASP A 117 2.21 -4.29 14.20
N LEU A 118 3.20 -3.39 14.29
CA LEU A 118 3.48 -2.43 13.23
C LEU A 118 4.02 -3.12 11.97
N ASP A 119 4.85 -4.16 12.11
CA ASP A 119 5.28 -5.00 10.99
C ASP A 119 4.07 -5.61 10.27
N ALA A 120 3.15 -6.23 11.01
CA ALA A 120 1.94 -6.80 10.44
C ALA A 120 1.04 -5.72 9.80
N LEU A 121 0.87 -4.56 10.45
CA LEU A 121 0.06 -3.45 9.95
C LEU A 121 0.59 -2.93 8.62
N TYR A 122 1.89 -2.61 8.53
CA TYR A 122 2.48 -2.11 7.28
C TYR A 122 2.56 -3.18 6.20
N TYR A 123 2.76 -4.45 6.58
CA TYR A 123 2.64 -5.57 5.64
C TYR A 123 1.24 -5.62 5.02
N PHE A 124 0.19 -5.52 5.85
CA PHE A 124 -1.19 -5.43 5.37
C PHE A 124 -1.39 -4.23 4.45
N VAL A 125 -0.97 -3.02 4.84
CA VAL A 125 -1.11 -1.80 4.01
C VAL A 125 -0.53 -1.99 2.61
N GLU A 126 0.70 -2.52 2.51
CA GLU A 126 1.35 -2.70 1.20
C GLU A 126 0.69 -3.81 0.38
N LYS A 127 0.39 -4.97 0.98
CA LYS A 127 -0.30 -6.05 0.27
C LYS A 127 -1.68 -5.62 -0.20
N ARG A 128 -2.39 -4.87 0.64
CA ARG A 128 -3.72 -4.35 0.33
C ARG A 128 -3.68 -3.34 -0.81
N TYR A 129 -2.65 -2.51 -0.87
CA TYR A 129 -2.40 -1.60 -1.98
C TYR A 129 -2.00 -2.34 -3.28
N GLU A 130 -1.21 -3.41 -3.19
CA GLU A 130 -0.90 -4.26 -4.35
C GLU A 130 -2.17 -4.91 -4.93
N MET A 131 -3.07 -5.35 -4.05
CA MET A 131 -4.36 -5.92 -4.45
C MET A 131 -5.26 -4.88 -5.13
N SER A 132 -5.35 -3.65 -4.62
CA SER A 132 -6.18 -2.59 -5.22
C SER A 132 -5.67 -2.21 -6.61
N LYS A 133 -4.35 -2.07 -6.80
CA LYS A 133 -3.74 -1.81 -8.13
C LYS A 133 -4.00 -2.91 -9.16
N LYS A 134 -4.17 -4.15 -8.71
CA LYS A 134 -4.50 -5.29 -9.58
C LYS A 134 -6.00 -5.44 -9.84
N GLY A 135 -6.84 -4.54 -9.31
CA GLY A 135 -8.29 -4.62 -9.45
C GLY A 135 -8.91 -5.79 -8.69
N LEU A 136 -8.21 -6.33 -7.68
CA LEU A 136 -8.70 -7.48 -6.94
C LEU A 136 -9.89 -7.09 -6.05
N PRO A 137 -10.98 -7.86 -5.99
CA PRO A 137 -12.04 -7.68 -5.01
C PRO A 137 -11.52 -7.58 -3.57
N LEU A 138 -11.67 -6.36 -3.05
CA LEU A 138 -11.26 -5.87 -1.76
C LEU A 138 -12.34 -6.24 -0.73
N ASP A 139 -11.99 -6.99 0.31
CA ASP A 139 -12.89 -7.22 1.43
C ASP A 139 -13.07 -5.95 2.25
N LYS A 140 -14.32 -5.64 2.59
CA LYS A 140 -14.66 -4.53 3.47
C LYS A 140 -14.26 -4.86 4.91
#